data_AF-A0A382IF20-F1
#
_entry.id   AF-A0A382IF20-F1
#
_cell.length_a   1.000
_cell.length_b   1.000
_cell.length_c   1.000
_cell.angle_alpha   90.00
_cell.angle_beta   90.00
_cell.angle_gamma   90.00
#
_symmetry.space_group_name_H-M   'P 1'
#
loop_
_entity.id
_entity.type
_entity.pdbx_description
1 polymer ?
#
loop_
_entity_poly.entity_id
_entity_poly.type
_entity_poly.pdbx_seq_one_letter_code
_entity_poly.pdbx_strand_id
1 'polypeptide(L)' 'MDHYAIIGNPVEHSRSPKIHRLFAEQLQHVLVYEKIEATEKTFQE' A
#
# COMPACT_ATOMS: atom_id res chain seq x y z
N MET A 1 -7.81 13.04 3.37
CA MET A 1 -6.82 12.28 2.59
C MET A 1 -6.78 10.91 3.21
N ASP A 2 -7.11 9.89 2.43
CA ASP A 2 -7.23 8.52 2.91
C ASP A 2 -5.86 7.85 2.94
N HIS A 3 -5.64 6.94 3.89
CA HIS A 3 -4.37 6.24 4.07
C HIS A 3 -4.58 4.75 3.84
N TYR A 4 -3.86 4.22 2.86
CA TYR A 4 -3.87 2.81 2.52
C TYR A 4 -2.46 2.24 2.59
N ALA A 5 -2.36 0.95 2.86
CA ALA A 5 -1.09 0.25 2.83
C ALA A 5 -1.27 -1.17 2.31
N ILE A 6 -0.21 -1.71 1.72
CA ILE A 6 -0.05 -3.15 1.51
C ILE A 6 0.94 -3.70 2.53
N ILE A 7 0.54 -4.78 3.20
CA ILE A 7 1.33 -5.45 4.22
C ILE A 7 1.76 -6.82 3.68
N GLY A 8 3.04 -7.16 3.77
CA GLY A 8 3.53 -8.49 3.35
C GLY A 8 5.05 -8.64 3.43
N ASN A 9 5.57 -9.79 3.00
CA ASN A 9 7.00 -10.07 2.94
C ASN A 9 7.32 -11.10 1.83
N PRO A 10 8.11 -10.75 0.79
CA PRO A 10 8.66 -9.44 0.50
C PRO A 10 7.61 -8.51 -0.13
N VAL A 11 7.42 -7.32 0.45
CA VAL A 11 6.43 -6.34 -0.06
C VAL A 11 7.00 -5.44 -1.18
N GLU A 12 8.32 -5.37 -1.31
CA GLU A 12 9.01 -4.43 -2.19
C GLU A 12 8.62 -4.58 -3.67
N HIS A 13 8.40 -5.80 -4.16
CA HIS A 13 8.04 -6.03 -5.57
C HIS A 13 6.56 -5.74 -5.88
N SER A 14 5.75 -5.38 -4.88
CA SER A 14 4.34 -5.08 -5.10
C SER A 14 4.15 -3.86 -6.00
N ARG A 15 3.32 -4.05 -7.03
CA ARG A 15 2.87 -3.00 -7.95
C ARG A 15 1.62 -2.27 -7.43
N SER A 16 1.01 -2.73 -6.34
CA SER A 16 -0.23 -2.16 -5.80
C SER A 16 -0.14 -0.65 -5.55
N PRO A 17 0.92 -0.09 -4.96
CA PRO A 17 0.99 1.36 -4.73
C PRO A 17 0.88 2.19 -6.01
N LYS A 18 1.47 1.69 -7.11
CA LYS A 18 1.39 2.36 -8.42
C LYS A 18 -0.03 2.29 -8.97
N ILE A 19 -0.68 1.13 -8.89
CA ILE A 19 -2.04 0.93 -9.41
C ILE A 19 -3.06 1.78 -8.65
N HIS A 20 -2.99 1.79 -7.31
CA HIS A 20 -3.90 2.57 -6.47
C HIS A 20 -3.69 4.07 -6.61
N ARG A 21 -2.44 4.54 -6.76
CA ARG A 21 -2.17 5.96 -7.06
C ARG A 21 -2.78 6.37 -8.39
N LEU A 22 -2.57 5.59 -9.45
CA LEU A 22 -3.14 5.89 -10.78
C LEU A 22 -4.67 5.94 -10.75
N PHE A 23 -5.30 5.01 -10.03
CA PHE A 23 -6.75 4.99 -9.86
C PHE A 23 -7.26 6.24 -9.10
N ALA A 24 -6.55 6.63 -8.03
CA ALA A 24 -6.88 7.82 -7.26
C ALA A 24 -6.76 9.11 -8.11
N GLU A 25 -5.72 9.20 -8.94
CA GLU A 25 -5.53 10.30 -9.89
C GLU A 25 -6.69 10.40 -10.89
N GLN A 26 -7.16 9.27 -11.42
CA GLN A 26 -8.29 9.24 -12.36
C GLN A 26 -9.62 9.69 -11.73
N LEU A 27 -9.80 9.45 -10.43
CA LEU A 27 -11.03 9.81 -9.71
C LEU A 27 -10.93 11.13 -8.95
N GLN A 28 -9.82 11.86 -9.11
CA GLN A 28 -9.49 13.05 -8.30
C GLN A 28 -9.59 12.79 -6.79
N HIS A 29 -9.26 11.57 -6.38
CA HIS A 29 -9.28 11.15 -5.00
C HIS A 29 -7.89 11.31 -4.38
N VAL A 30 -7.82 11.88 -3.18
CA VAL A 30 -6.56 12.21 -2.51
C VAL A 30 -6.24 11.14 -1.48
N LEU A 31 -5.25 10.28 -1.78
CA LEU A 31 -4.81 9.21 -0.89
C LEU A 31 -3.28 9.12 -0.75
N VAL A 32 -2.84 8.53 0.36
CA VAL A 32 -1.47 8.05 0.59
C VAL A 32 -1.49 6.52 0.48
N TYR A 33 -0.49 5.94 -0.19
CA TYR A 33 -0.34 4.48 -0.28
C TYR A 33 1.07 4.05 0.09
N GLU A 34 1.19 3.18 1.09
CA GLU A 34 2.47 2.73 1.63
C GLU A 34 2.70 1.22 1.48
N LYS A 35 3.97 0.81 1.52
CA LYS A 35 4.38 -0.58 1.63
C LYS A 35 4.86 -0.81 3.05
N ILE A 36 4.29 -1.80 3.72
CA ILE A 36 4.69 -2.19 5.08
C ILE A 36 5.24 -3.60 4.99
N GLU A 37 6.52 -3.74 5.30
CA GLU A 37 7.14 -5.06 5.38
C GLU A 37 6.76 -5.71 6.71
N ALA A 38 6.15 -6.88 6.64
CA ALA A 38 5.74 -7.64 7.80
C ALA A 38 6.11 -9.12 7.65
N THR A 39 6.91 -9.59 8.59
CA THR A 39 7.27 -11.00 8.77
C THR A 39 6.33 -11.63 9.80
N GLU A 40 6.35 -12.96 9.92
CA GLU A 40 5.62 -13.67 10.97
C GLU A 40 5.96 -13.20 12.39
N LYS A 41 7.15 -12.62 12.60
CA LYS A 41 7.58 -12.09 13.91
C LYS A 41 7.12 -10.65 14.16
N THR A 42 6.89 -9.89 13.10
CA THR A 42 6.57 -8.45 13.21
C THR A 42 5.09 -8.16 12.99
N PHE A 43 4.33 -9.13 12.48
CA PHE A 43 2.88 -9.02 12.33
C PHE A 43 2.18 -9.49 13.61
N GLN A 44 1.36 -8.62 14.21
CA GLN A 44 0.56 -8.91 15.42
C GLN A 44 -0.93 -8.91 15.04
N GLU A 45 -1.68 -9.85 15.61
CA GLU A 45 -3.14 -9.98 15.45
C GLU A 45 -3.92 -8.92 16.24
#